data_AF-A0A5J4ZLS2-F1
#
_entry.id   AF-A0A5J4ZLS2-F1
#
_cell.length_a   1.000
_cell.length_b   1.000
_cell.length_c   1.000
_cell.angle_alpha   90.00
_cell.angle_beta   90.00
_cell.angle_gamma   90.00
#
_symmetry.space_group_name_H-M   'P 1'
#
loop_
_entity.id
_entity.type
_entity.pdbx_description
1 polymer ?
#
loop_
_entity_poly.entity_id
_entity_poly.type
_entity_poly.pdbx_seq_one_letter_code
_entity_poly.pdbx_strand_id
1 'polypeptide(L)'
;MAADFTKYQIAVNAYAFSDKYTDIASLGTLAKYTGGQIYYYPSFQSAIHKEKLRHELSRDLTRETAWEAVMRIRCGKGVRFSSYHGHFMLRSTDLLALPAVDCDKAYAMQLCLEETLLTTQTVYFQVALLYTSSSGERRIRVHTAAAPVVADLGEMYRQADTGAIVSLFCRLAIEKTLSYKLEEARNSVQQRIVKALREYRNLYAVQHRLGGRMIFPESLKFLPLYGLALCKSTPLRGGYADAQLDERCAAGYTMMTLPVKNLLKLLYPNLIRIDEYLLKASPLANEFNNIWKRLPLAVESLDSRGLYIYDNGFRFVIWFGRMLSPDIAMNLLGEDFATDYSRVSLCERDNEMSRKLMGILKRFRESGPSNYQLCDLVRQGEQPREGFLLLANLVEDQVGGTTGYVDWILQIHRQVQQNA
;
A
#
# COMPACT_ATOMS: atom_id res chain seq x y z
N MET A 1 -19.99 20.65 8.90
CA MET A 1 -20.37 19.23 8.81
C MET A 1 -19.38 18.29 9.49
N ALA A 2 -18.21 17.98 8.93
CA ALA A 2 -17.28 17.02 9.57
C ALA A 2 -16.88 17.43 10.99
N ALA A 3 -16.60 18.72 11.21
CA ALA A 3 -16.35 19.27 12.53
C ALA A 3 -17.53 19.08 13.51
N ASP A 4 -18.77 19.16 13.01
CA ASP A 4 -19.96 18.99 13.83
C ASP A 4 -20.19 17.51 14.17
N PHE A 5 -19.98 16.61 13.20
CA PHE A 5 -20.01 15.17 13.44
C PHE A 5 -18.99 14.75 14.50
N THR A 6 -17.77 15.28 14.44
CA THR A 6 -16.76 15.03 15.46
C THR A 6 -17.11 15.58 16.84
N LYS A 7 -17.92 16.66 16.94
CA LYS A 7 -18.44 17.14 18.24
C LYS A 7 -19.43 16.14 18.85
N TYR A 8 -20.28 15.55 18.00
CA TYR A 8 -21.28 14.55 18.40
C TYR A 8 -20.78 13.10 18.33
N GLN A 9 -19.47 12.88 18.15
CA GLN A 9 -18.85 11.56 18.05
C GLN A 9 -19.44 10.67 16.95
N ILE A 10 -19.81 11.29 15.82
CA ILE A 10 -20.31 10.61 14.63
C ILE A 10 -19.17 10.36 13.66
N ALA A 11 -19.00 9.10 13.25
CA ALA A 11 -18.11 8.68 12.18
C ALA A 11 -18.89 8.36 10.89
N VAL A 12 -18.28 8.60 9.72
CA VAL A 12 -18.92 8.34 8.43
C VAL A 12 -18.08 7.42 7.57
N ASN A 13 -18.59 6.23 7.29
CA ASN A 13 -18.13 5.40 6.19
C ASN A 13 -19.05 5.62 4.98
N ALA A 14 -18.47 5.78 3.80
CA ALA A 14 -19.22 6.03 2.58
C ALA A 14 -18.97 4.91 1.56
N TYR A 15 -20.05 4.29 1.07
CA TYR A 15 -20.02 3.32 -0.02
C TYR A 15 -20.52 4.02 -1.28
N ALA A 16 -19.60 4.35 -2.19
CA ALA A 16 -19.89 5.07 -3.41
C ALA A 16 -19.91 4.10 -4.60
N PHE A 17 -21.11 3.87 -5.12
CA PHE A 17 -21.35 3.10 -6.35
C PHE A 17 -21.64 4.09 -7.47
N SER A 18 -20.80 4.13 -8.49
CA SER A 18 -21.04 5.07 -9.58
C SER A 18 -20.41 4.64 -10.89
N ASP A 19 -21.15 4.90 -11.97
CA ASP A 19 -20.69 4.75 -13.35
C ASP A 19 -20.21 6.11 -13.92
N LYS A 20 -20.40 7.19 -13.15
CA LYS A 20 -20.11 8.57 -13.53
C LYS A 20 -19.30 9.28 -12.44
N TYR A 21 -18.86 10.49 -12.74
CA TYR A 21 -18.21 11.34 -11.76
C TYR A 21 -19.08 11.55 -10.51
N THR A 22 -18.49 11.37 -9.32
CA THR A 22 -19.16 11.36 -8.01
C THR A 22 -18.56 12.36 -7.02
N ASP A 23 -17.44 12.99 -7.36
CA ASP A 23 -16.69 13.89 -6.48
C ASP A 23 -16.28 13.22 -5.15
N ILE A 24 -15.51 12.13 -5.28
CA ILE A 24 -14.93 11.42 -4.14
C ILE A 24 -14.00 12.33 -3.34
N ALA A 25 -13.40 13.35 -3.96
CA ALA A 25 -12.58 14.34 -3.27
C ALA A 25 -13.36 15.02 -2.14
N SER A 26 -14.55 15.54 -2.44
CA SER A 26 -15.41 16.19 -1.45
C SER A 26 -15.99 15.19 -0.45
N LEU A 27 -16.53 14.05 -0.92
CA LEU A 27 -17.17 13.05 -0.05
C LEU A 27 -16.18 12.41 0.92
N GLY A 28 -14.99 12.05 0.45
CA GLY A 28 -13.96 11.43 1.27
C GLY A 28 -13.42 12.35 2.37
N THR A 29 -13.57 13.67 2.23
CA THR A 29 -13.18 14.63 3.27
C THR A 29 -13.98 14.42 4.56
N LEU A 30 -15.27 14.09 4.44
CA LEU A 30 -16.13 13.77 5.58
C LEU A 30 -15.65 12.51 6.31
N ALA A 31 -15.33 11.45 5.55
CA ALA A 31 -14.79 10.21 6.11
C ALA A 31 -13.42 10.45 6.77
N LYS A 32 -12.53 11.20 6.11
CA LYS A 32 -11.20 11.54 6.63
C LYS A 32 -11.25 12.18 8.01
N TYR A 33 -12.04 13.25 8.16
CA TYR A 33 -12.05 14.02 9.41
C TYR A 33 -12.90 13.40 10.52
N THR A 34 -13.73 12.40 10.22
CA THR A 34 -14.56 11.70 11.21
C THR A 34 -14.00 10.32 11.60
N GLY A 35 -12.82 9.95 11.07
CA GLY A 35 -12.18 8.66 11.35
C GLY A 35 -12.78 7.49 10.56
N GLY A 36 -13.63 7.75 9.57
CA GLY A 36 -14.25 6.75 8.71
C GLY A 36 -13.42 6.37 7.48
N GLN A 37 -14.07 5.77 6.49
CA GLN A 37 -13.45 5.25 5.26
C GLN A 37 -14.37 5.45 4.04
N ILE A 38 -13.77 5.66 2.86
CA ILE A 38 -14.48 5.66 1.58
C ILE A 38 -14.24 4.31 0.87
N TYR A 39 -15.32 3.66 0.47
CA TYR A 39 -15.33 2.46 -0.36
C TYR A 39 -15.87 2.83 -1.73
N TYR A 40 -15.01 2.81 -2.75
CA TYR A 40 -15.36 3.22 -4.10
C TYR A 40 -15.51 2.01 -5.02
N TYR A 41 -16.66 1.89 -5.66
CA TYR A 41 -17.00 0.84 -6.62
C TYR A 41 -17.35 1.48 -7.96
N PRO A 42 -16.35 1.69 -8.84
CA PRO A 42 -16.61 2.18 -10.19
C PRO A 42 -17.34 1.11 -11.00
N SER A 43 -18.33 1.53 -11.81
CA SER A 43 -19.05 0.65 -12.74
C SER A 43 -19.63 -0.59 -12.05
N PHE A 44 -20.40 -0.40 -10.98
CA PHE A 44 -20.79 -1.51 -10.10
C PHE A 44 -21.71 -2.51 -10.80
N GLN A 45 -21.23 -3.75 -10.95
CA GLN A 45 -22.03 -4.88 -11.43
C GLN A 45 -22.20 -5.91 -10.33
N SER A 46 -23.45 -6.22 -9.96
CA SER A 46 -23.76 -7.18 -8.90
C SER A 46 -23.16 -8.57 -9.16
N ALA A 47 -23.16 -9.03 -10.42
CA ALA A 47 -22.59 -10.33 -10.77
C ALA A 47 -21.10 -10.48 -10.38
N ILE A 48 -20.32 -9.40 -10.52
CA ILE A 48 -18.87 -9.38 -10.29
C ILE A 48 -18.55 -8.93 -8.86
N HIS A 49 -19.20 -7.87 -8.39
CA HIS A 49 -18.81 -7.17 -7.17
C HIS A 49 -19.59 -7.58 -5.92
N LYS A 50 -20.66 -8.39 -6.03
CA LYS A 50 -21.48 -8.79 -4.87
C LYS A 50 -20.65 -9.32 -3.70
N GLU A 51 -19.64 -10.13 -3.99
CA GLU A 51 -18.86 -10.82 -2.96
C GLU A 51 -17.90 -9.85 -2.27
N LYS A 52 -17.30 -8.94 -3.04
CA LYS A 52 -16.48 -7.85 -2.52
C LYS A 52 -17.29 -6.96 -1.58
N LEU A 53 -18.45 -6.49 -2.05
CA LEU A 53 -19.34 -5.64 -1.25
C LEU A 53 -19.80 -6.37 0.02
N ARG A 54 -20.23 -7.64 -0.10
CA ARG A 54 -20.64 -8.46 1.03
C ARG A 54 -19.55 -8.58 2.08
N HIS A 55 -18.31 -8.92 1.67
CA HIS A 55 -17.19 -9.05 2.58
C HIS A 55 -16.80 -7.73 3.22
N GLU A 56 -16.65 -6.66 2.43
CA GLU A 56 -16.23 -5.36 2.94
C GLU A 56 -17.28 -4.74 3.88
N LEU A 57 -18.58 -4.88 3.57
CA LEU A 57 -19.67 -4.45 4.45
C LEU A 57 -19.77 -5.31 5.71
N SER A 58 -19.68 -6.63 5.58
CA SER A 58 -19.67 -7.52 6.75
C SER A 58 -18.48 -7.20 7.67
N ARG A 59 -17.29 -6.95 7.09
CA ARG A 59 -16.10 -6.59 7.86
C ARG A 59 -16.26 -5.23 8.52
N ASP A 60 -16.80 -4.24 7.83
CA ASP A 60 -17.05 -2.91 8.41
C ASP A 60 -17.98 -2.96 9.63
N LEU A 61 -19.05 -3.75 9.56
CA LEU A 61 -20.03 -3.90 10.64
C LEU A 61 -19.56 -4.77 11.80
N THR A 62 -18.61 -5.69 11.58
CA THR A 62 -18.22 -6.70 12.59
C THR A 62 -16.82 -6.53 13.16
N ARG A 63 -15.97 -5.71 12.53
CA ARG A 63 -14.60 -5.48 13.01
C ARG A 63 -14.57 -4.78 14.36
N GLU A 64 -13.49 -5.03 15.11
CA GLU A 64 -13.23 -4.32 16.36
C GLU A 64 -13.15 -2.81 16.07
N THR A 65 -14.08 -2.08 16.67
CA THR A 65 -14.22 -0.63 16.52
C THR A 65 -14.25 0.01 17.90
N ALA A 66 -13.43 1.04 18.05
CA ALA A 66 -13.37 1.89 19.22
C ALA A 66 -14.17 3.17 18.95
N TRP A 67 -15.11 3.48 19.85
CA TRP A 67 -16.04 4.59 19.72
C TRP A 67 -15.64 5.77 20.61
N GLU A 68 -16.04 6.98 20.21
CA GLU A 68 -15.80 8.22 20.97
C GLU A 68 -14.34 8.34 21.42
N ALA A 69 -13.44 7.96 20.51
CA ALA A 69 -12.06 7.73 20.84
C ALA A 69 -11.27 9.03 20.75
N VAL A 70 -10.32 9.16 21.67
CA VAL A 70 -9.29 10.21 21.62
C VAL A 70 -7.93 9.58 21.80
N MET A 71 -7.01 9.96 20.92
CA MET A 71 -5.64 9.48 20.94
C MET A 71 -4.71 10.63 21.29
N ARG A 72 -3.81 10.37 22.23
CA ARG A 72 -2.73 11.29 22.60
C ARG A 72 -1.41 10.53 22.58
N ILE A 73 -0.40 11.11 21.96
CA ILE A 73 0.94 10.54 21.94
C ILE A 73 1.87 11.41 22.77
N ARG A 74 2.57 10.77 23.71
CA ARG A 74 3.59 11.38 24.57
C ARG A 74 4.96 10.85 24.21
N CYS A 75 5.97 11.67 24.39
CA CYS A 75 7.37 11.33 24.17
C CYS A 75 8.23 11.82 25.34
N GLY A 76 9.41 11.22 25.49
CA GLY A 76 10.43 11.67 26.43
C GLY A 76 10.93 13.09 26.13
N LYS A 77 11.60 13.69 27.11
CA LYS A 77 12.15 15.05 27.01
C LYS A 77 13.08 15.20 25.80
N GLY A 78 13.04 16.37 25.16
CA GLY A 78 13.90 16.71 24.02
C GLY A 78 13.35 16.24 22.66
N VAL A 79 12.21 15.54 22.65
CA VAL A 79 11.49 15.14 21.43
C VAL A 79 10.07 15.69 21.49
N ARG A 80 9.57 16.17 20.36
CA ARG A 80 8.17 16.57 20.19
C ARG A 80 7.59 16.03 18.90
N PHE A 81 6.28 15.80 18.88
CA PHE A 81 5.56 15.55 17.63
C PHE A 81 5.23 16.86 16.93
N SER A 82 5.51 16.95 15.63
CA SER A 82 5.31 18.15 14.83
C SER A 82 4.06 18.09 13.96
N SER A 83 3.71 16.92 13.46
CA SER A 83 2.54 16.72 12.60
C SER A 83 2.04 15.27 12.68
N TYR A 84 0.77 15.11 12.36
CA TYR A 84 0.03 13.86 12.44
C TYR A 84 -0.65 13.62 11.09
N HIS A 85 -0.71 12.38 10.65
CA HIS A 85 -1.20 12.00 9.32
C HIS A 85 -2.11 10.77 9.39
N GLY A 86 -3.29 10.85 8.78
CA GLY A 86 -4.30 9.80 8.78
C GLY A 86 -5.73 10.34 8.79
N HIS A 87 -6.70 9.47 9.12
CA HIS A 87 -8.11 9.84 9.22
C HIS A 87 -8.48 10.16 10.68
N PHE A 88 -8.52 11.45 11.01
CA PHE A 88 -8.92 11.98 12.31
C PHE A 88 -9.17 13.48 12.17
N MET A 89 -9.65 14.10 13.24
CA MET A 89 -9.66 15.55 13.41
C MET A 89 -8.83 15.95 14.63
N LEU A 90 -8.01 16.99 14.49
CA LEU A 90 -7.29 17.55 15.64
C LEU A 90 -8.23 18.46 16.44
N ARG A 91 -8.41 18.18 17.74
CA ARG A 91 -9.13 19.06 18.67
C ARG A 91 -8.21 20.10 19.30
N SER A 92 -6.99 19.69 19.62
CA SER A 92 -5.89 20.54 20.06
C SER A 92 -4.62 20.17 19.27
N THR A 93 -3.51 20.81 19.58
CA THR A 93 -2.21 20.55 18.94
C THR A 93 -1.71 19.11 19.11
N ASP A 94 -2.17 18.38 20.13
CA ASP A 94 -1.68 17.05 20.50
C ASP A 94 -2.78 16.02 20.79
N LEU A 95 -4.06 16.37 20.57
CA LEU A 95 -5.20 15.51 20.82
C LEU A 95 -5.95 15.20 19.53
N LEU A 96 -5.86 13.94 19.10
CA LEU A 96 -6.53 13.42 17.91
C LEU A 96 -7.90 12.92 18.33
N ALA A 97 -8.95 13.51 17.76
CA ALA A 97 -10.32 13.04 17.91
C ALA A 97 -10.65 12.03 16.79
N LEU A 98 -11.16 10.89 17.24
CA LEU A 98 -11.45 9.71 16.46
C LEU A 98 -12.86 9.24 16.83
N PRO A 99 -13.92 9.85 16.26
CA PRO A 99 -15.31 9.44 16.54
C PRO A 99 -15.51 7.92 16.46
N ALA A 100 -14.91 7.29 15.44
CA ALA A 100 -14.66 5.86 15.40
C ALA A 100 -13.25 5.58 14.87
N VAL A 101 -12.63 4.51 15.37
CA VAL A 101 -11.39 3.96 14.83
C VAL A 101 -11.46 2.44 14.88
N ASP A 102 -11.08 1.79 13.78
CA ASP A 102 -11.08 0.34 13.66
C ASP A 102 -9.66 -0.24 13.62
N CYS A 103 -9.57 -1.56 13.82
CA CYS A 103 -8.31 -2.29 13.87
C CYS A 103 -7.51 -2.33 12.56
N ASP A 104 -8.10 -1.95 11.41
CA ASP A 104 -7.43 -1.99 10.11
C ASP A 104 -6.74 -0.66 9.78
N LYS A 105 -6.94 0.41 10.57
CA LYS A 105 -6.36 1.74 10.34
C LYS A 105 -4.99 1.92 11.01
N ALA A 106 -4.12 2.68 10.36
CA ALA A 106 -2.83 3.10 10.88
C ALA A 106 -2.57 4.60 10.66
N TYR A 107 -1.90 5.19 11.63
CA TYR A 107 -1.54 6.61 11.67
C TYR A 107 -0.03 6.77 11.56
N ALA A 108 0.42 7.90 11.00
CA ALA A 108 1.83 8.27 11.01
C ALA A 108 2.00 9.64 11.65
N MET A 109 3.13 9.85 12.32
CA MET A 109 3.47 11.14 12.91
C MET A 109 4.90 11.52 12.52
N GLN A 110 5.16 12.82 12.39
CA GLN A 110 6.52 13.35 12.33
C GLN A 110 6.96 13.80 13.71
N LEU A 111 8.20 13.50 14.02
CA LEU A 111 8.87 13.93 15.25
C LEU A 111 9.99 14.92 14.93
N CYS A 112 10.23 15.84 15.85
CA CYS A 112 11.32 16.79 15.81
C CYS A 112 12.09 16.70 17.13
N LEU A 113 13.41 16.84 17.03
CA LEU A 113 14.28 17.03 18.19
C LEU A 113 14.22 18.51 18.58
N GLU A 114 13.93 18.79 19.85
CA GLU A 114 13.94 20.16 20.40
C GLU A 114 15.36 20.59 20.77
N GLU A 115 16.19 19.64 21.22
CA GLU A 115 17.58 19.84 21.59
C GLU A 115 18.49 19.19 20.52
N THR A 116 19.62 19.82 20.21
CA THR A 116 20.58 19.30 19.21
C THR A 116 21.17 17.95 19.62
N LEU A 117 21.33 17.71 20.92
CA LEU A 117 21.84 16.47 21.49
C LEU A 117 20.95 16.04 22.65
N LEU A 118 20.39 14.85 22.57
CA LEU A 118 19.65 14.24 23.67
C LEU A 118 20.66 13.69 24.70
N THR A 119 20.51 14.10 25.96
CA THR A 119 21.36 13.62 27.06
C THR A 119 20.97 12.23 27.57
N THR A 120 19.76 11.77 27.24
CA THR A 120 19.24 10.46 27.63
C THR A 120 19.65 9.38 26.64
N GLN A 121 20.04 8.20 27.15
CA GLN A 121 20.37 7.04 26.30
C GLN A 121 19.16 6.40 25.60
N THR A 122 17.94 6.68 26.08
CA THR A 122 16.71 6.08 25.56
C THR A 122 15.59 7.09 25.62
N VAL A 123 14.84 7.20 24.53
CA VAL A 123 13.60 7.97 24.46
C VAL A 123 12.43 7.01 24.52
N TYR A 124 11.46 7.31 25.39
CA TYR A 124 10.23 6.56 25.50
C TYR A 124 9.11 7.27 24.73
N PHE A 125 8.29 6.47 24.06
CA PHE A 125 7.07 6.90 23.38
C PHE A 125 5.89 6.17 24.00
N GLN A 126 4.83 6.89 24.29
CA GLN A 126 3.61 6.32 24.82
C GLN A 126 2.41 6.82 24.03
N VAL A 127 1.73 5.91 23.35
CA VAL A 127 0.45 6.17 22.68
C VAL A 127 -0.65 5.73 23.63
N ALA A 128 -1.57 6.63 23.96
CA ALA A 128 -2.75 6.32 24.76
C ALA A 128 -4.01 6.60 23.93
N LEU A 129 -4.82 5.56 23.74
CA LEU A 129 -6.14 5.62 23.12
C LEU A 129 -7.19 5.40 24.20
N LEU A 130 -7.93 6.46 24.54
CA LEU A 130 -9.10 6.39 25.40
C LEU A 130 -10.34 6.24 24.51
N TYR A 131 -11.13 5.19 24.71
CA TYR A 131 -12.28 4.87 23.86
C TYR A 131 -13.38 4.13 24.60
N THR A 132 -14.56 4.07 24.00
CA THR A 132 -15.70 3.26 24.44
C THR A 132 -15.74 2.00 23.55
N SER A 133 -15.73 0.81 24.14
CA SER A 133 -15.88 -0.45 23.37
C SER A 133 -17.31 -0.59 22.82
N SER A 134 -17.52 -1.49 21.85
CA SER A 134 -18.87 -1.83 21.39
C SER A 134 -19.76 -2.46 22.48
N SER A 135 -19.19 -2.90 23.60
CA SER A 135 -19.94 -3.36 24.79
C SER A 135 -20.32 -2.23 25.75
N GLY A 136 -19.97 -0.98 25.45
CA GLY A 136 -20.28 0.20 26.28
C GLY A 136 -19.26 0.48 27.40
N GLU A 137 -18.11 -0.19 27.41
CA GLU A 137 -17.09 0.01 28.44
C GLU A 137 -16.09 1.09 28.04
N ARG A 138 -15.80 2.02 28.95
CA ARG A 138 -14.72 2.99 28.75
C ARG A 138 -13.37 2.34 29.06
N ARG A 139 -12.50 2.25 28.06
CA ARG A 139 -11.20 1.58 28.13
C ARG A 139 -10.07 2.52 27.70
N ILE A 140 -8.87 2.25 28.22
CA ILE A 140 -7.63 2.90 27.78
C ILE A 140 -6.72 1.81 27.21
N ARG A 141 -6.36 1.91 25.93
CA ARG A 141 -5.30 1.10 25.31
C ARG A 141 -4.01 1.91 25.30
N VAL A 142 -2.94 1.34 25.83
CA VAL A 142 -1.62 1.98 25.91
C VAL A 142 -0.61 1.15 25.16
N HIS A 143 0.16 1.79 24.27
CA HIS A 143 1.35 1.23 23.66
C HIS A 143 2.55 2.03 24.13
N THR A 144 3.57 1.33 24.64
CA THR A 144 4.84 1.95 25.05
C THR A 144 5.96 1.36 24.22
N ALA A 145 6.77 2.23 23.62
CA ALA A 145 7.94 1.87 22.84
C ALA A 145 9.14 2.65 23.40
N ALA A 146 10.31 2.01 23.40
CA ALA A 146 11.57 2.62 23.78
C ALA A 146 12.50 2.59 22.56
N ALA A 147 13.12 3.72 22.24
CA ALA A 147 14.09 3.84 21.17
C ALA A 147 15.44 4.27 21.75
N PRO A 148 16.54 3.56 21.43
CA PRO A 148 17.87 3.97 21.86
C PRO A 148 18.28 5.27 21.15
N VAL A 149 18.97 6.14 21.87
CA VAL A 149 19.61 7.34 21.31
C VAL A 149 21.03 6.98 20.94
N VAL A 150 21.41 7.27 19.69
CA VAL A 150 22.73 7.00 19.15
C VAL A 150 23.40 8.31 18.78
N ALA A 151 24.72 8.41 19.00
CA ALA A 151 25.52 9.57 18.64
C ALA A 151 26.12 9.46 17.23
N ASP A 152 26.23 8.24 16.70
CA ASP A 152 26.74 7.96 15.36
C ASP A 152 25.61 7.88 14.32
N LEU A 153 25.76 8.64 13.23
CA LEU A 153 24.83 8.59 12.12
C LEU A 153 24.83 7.21 11.43
N GLY A 154 25.97 6.54 11.35
CA GLY A 154 26.07 5.20 10.77
C GLY A 154 25.18 4.19 11.51
N GLU A 155 25.14 4.25 12.84
CA GLU A 155 24.24 3.46 13.67
C GLU A 155 22.76 3.80 13.46
N MET A 156 22.43 5.09 13.34
CA MET A 156 21.07 5.53 13.01
C MET A 156 20.60 4.92 11.68
N TYR A 157 21.44 4.96 10.65
CA TYR A 157 21.11 4.35 9.36
C TYR A 157 20.89 2.85 9.47
N ARG A 158 21.70 2.11 10.24
CA ARG A 158 21.52 0.65 10.42
C ARG A 158 20.15 0.30 11.00
N GLN A 159 19.59 1.15 11.86
CA GLN A 159 18.30 0.94 12.51
C GLN A 159 17.11 1.54 11.74
N ALA A 160 17.34 2.12 10.56
CA ALA A 160 16.27 2.77 9.79
C ALA A 160 15.28 1.75 9.22
N ASP A 161 13.98 1.92 9.53
CA ASP A 161 12.91 1.08 8.99
C ASP A 161 12.37 1.66 7.68
N THR A 162 12.69 0.98 6.56
CA THR A 162 12.20 1.36 5.22
C THR A 162 10.67 1.41 5.16
N GLY A 163 9.96 0.47 5.81
CA GLY A 163 8.51 0.42 5.79
C GLY A 163 7.86 1.61 6.47
N ALA A 164 8.36 1.99 7.65
CA ALA A 164 7.90 3.19 8.35
C ALA A 164 8.16 4.47 7.55
N ILE A 165 9.34 4.58 6.93
CA ILE A 165 9.71 5.74 6.09
C ILE A 165 8.78 5.86 4.87
N VAL A 166 8.57 4.76 4.14
CA VAL A 166 7.69 4.73 2.96
C VAL A 166 6.25 5.07 3.35
N SER A 167 5.78 4.56 4.49
CA SER A 167 4.46 4.84 5.06
C SER A 167 4.25 6.33 5.35
N LEU A 168 5.26 7.00 5.88
CA LEU A 168 5.23 8.45 6.09
C LEU A 168 5.33 9.23 4.78
N PHE A 169 6.25 8.85 3.87
CA PHE A 169 6.41 9.50 2.56
C PHE A 169 5.13 9.44 1.73
N CYS A 170 4.43 8.31 1.78
CA CYS A 170 3.13 8.13 1.15
C CYS A 170 2.12 9.18 1.62
N ARG A 171 1.93 9.31 2.94
CA ARG A 171 0.97 10.25 3.51
C ARG A 171 1.31 11.70 3.19
N LEU A 172 2.59 12.06 3.31
CA LEU A 172 3.08 13.39 2.96
C LEU A 172 2.88 13.72 1.48
N ALA A 173 3.15 12.76 0.60
CA ALA A 173 2.99 12.96 -0.84
C ALA A 173 1.51 13.14 -1.21
N ILE A 174 0.61 12.33 -0.66
CA ILE A 174 -0.84 12.44 -0.88
C ILE A 174 -1.36 13.78 -0.35
N GLU A 175 -1.01 14.18 0.87
CA GLU A 175 -1.41 15.49 1.41
C GLU A 175 -0.86 16.64 0.57
N LYS A 176 0.36 16.52 0.05
CA LYS A 176 0.95 17.52 -0.84
C LYS A 176 0.16 17.72 -2.14
N THR A 177 -0.51 16.68 -2.65
CA THR A 177 -1.38 16.81 -3.85
C THR A 177 -2.59 17.71 -3.65
N LEU A 178 -2.97 18.01 -2.39
CA LEU A 178 -4.09 18.90 -2.09
C LEU A 178 -3.78 20.38 -2.38
N SER A 179 -2.49 20.76 -2.38
CA SER A 179 -2.06 22.14 -2.57
C SER A 179 -1.10 22.35 -3.74
N TYR A 180 -0.47 21.28 -4.23
CA TYR A 180 0.59 21.34 -5.24
C TYR A 180 0.34 20.37 -6.39
N LYS A 181 1.03 20.59 -7.52
CA LYS A 181 0.96 19.70 -8.68
C LYS A 181 1.52 18.32 -8.35
N LEU A 182 1.01 17.29 -9.05
CA LEU A 182 1.45 15.89 -8.88
C LEU A 182 2.96 15.72 -9.09
N GLU A 183 3.53 16.45 -10.05
CA GLU A 183 4.97 16.44 -10.31
C GLU A 183 5.78 16.91 -9.10
N GLU A 184 5.34 17.97 -8.43
CA GLU A 184 5.99 18.50 -7.23
C GLU A 184 5.86 17.54 -6.04
N ALA A 185 4.74 16.81 -5.94
CA ALA A 185 4.57 15.77 -4.93
C ALA A 185 5.56 14.61 -5.16
N ARG A 186 5.70 14.12 -6.41
CA ARG A 186 6.69 13.08 -6.77
C ARG A 186 8.13 13.55 -6.55
N ASN A 187 8.45 14.76 -7.01
CA ASN A 187 9.77 15.37 -6.80
C ASN A 187 10.09 15.50 -5.31
N SER A 188 9.10 15.80 -4.46
CA SER A 188 9.30 15.85 -3.01
C SER A 188 9.69 14.51 -2.39
N VAL A 189 9.16 13.39 -2.91
CA VAL A 189 9.56 12.03 -2.47
C VAL A 189 11.00 11.77 -2.92
N GLN A 190 11.30 12.01 -4.19
CA GLN A 190 12.62 11.83 -4.77
C GLN A 190 13.70 12.61 -3.99
N GLN A 191 13.48 13.89 -3.73
CA GLN A 191 14.44 14.74 -3.04
C GLN A 191 14.73 14.27 -1.61
N ARG A 192 13.73 13.71 -0.91
CA ARG A 192 13.94 13.13 0.43
C ARG A 192 14.83 11.90 0.37
N ILE A 193 14.63 11.03 -0.63
CA ILE A 193 15.47 9.83 -0.85
C ILE A 193 16.90 10.25 -1.20
N VAL A 194 17.06 11.17 -2.16
CA VAL A 194 18.37 11.69 -2.59
C VAL A 194 19.11 12.31 -1.42
N LYS A 195 18.45 13.13 -0.59
CA LYS A 195 19.06 13.73 0.60
C LYS A 195 19.53 12.65 1.58
N ALA A 196 18.67 11.67 1.90
CA ALA A 196 19.03 10.59 2.82
C ALA A 196 20.24 9.77 2.34
N LEU A 197 20.32 9.47 1.04
CA LEU A 197 21.45 8.72 0.47
C LEU A 197 22.72 9.55 0.33
N ARG A 198 22.59 10.86 0.09
CA ARG A 198 23.72 11.79 0.03
C ARG A 198 24.40 11.91 1.40
N GLU A 199 23.64 12.12 2.47
CA GLU A 199 24.22 12.21 3.82
C GLU A 199 24.95 10.91 4.18
N TYR A 200 24.37 9.75 3.87
CA TYR A 200 25.05 8.46 4.08
C TYR A 200 26.35 8.35 3.27
N ARG A 201 26.35 8.74 1.99
CA ARG A 201 27.56 8.75 1.16
C ARG A 201 28.65 9.62 1.77
N ASN A 202 28.30 10.80 2.28
CA ASN A 202 29.27 11.74 2.87
C ASN A 202 29.98 11.16 4.10
N LEU A 203 29.31 10.31 4.89
CA LEU A 203 29.92 9.61 6.03
C LEU A 203 31.05 8.66 5.61
N TYR A 204 30.91 8.01 4.45
CA TYR A 204 31.85 6.98 3.98
C TYR A 204 32.68 7.40 2.76
N ALA A 205 32.61 8.67 2.35
CA ALA A 205 33.27 9.19 1.15
C ALA A 205 34.79 9.00 1.17
N VAL A 206 35.41 9.08 2.35
CA VAL A 206 36.87 8.91 2.53
C VAL A 206 37.31 7.44 2.51
N GLN A 207 36.48 6.54 3.05
CA GLN A 207 36.79 5.11 3.14
C GLN A 207 36.62 4.39 1.80
N HIS A 208 35.70 4.87 0.97
CA HIS A 208 35.46 4.34 -0.36
C HIS A 208 35.98 5.32 -1.42
N ARG A 209 37.26 5.19 -1.79
CA ARG A 209 37.87 5.83 -2.98
C ARG A 209 37.29 5.29 -4.31
N LEU A 210 35.98 5.04 -4.36
CA LEU A 210 35.29 4.34 -5.44
C LEU A 210 34.51 5.36 -6.26
N GLY A 211 35.17 5.90 -7.29
CA GLY A 211 34.47 6.63 -8.34
C GLY A 211 33.44 5.71 -9.02
N GLY A 212 32.21 6.21 -9.19
CA GLY A 212 31.19 5.55 -10.03
C GLY A 212 30.34 4.46 -9.36
N ARG A 213 30.49 4.16 -8.06
CA ARG A 213 29.57 3.25 -7.34
C ARG A 213 28.58 4.01 -6.46
N MET A 214 27.33 3.54 -6.43
CA MET A 214 26.33 4.06 -5.51
C MET A 214 26.50 3.45 -4.13
N ILE A 215 26.73 4.29 -3.12
CA ILE A 215 26.86 3.89 -1.72
C ILE A 215 25.51 4.16 -1.04
N PHE A 216 24.95 3.15 -0.38
CA PHE A 216 23.68 3.25 0.35
C PHE A 216 23.69 2.30 1.56
N PRO A 217 22.89 2.57 2.60
CA PRO A 217 22.80 1.68 3.75
C PRO A 217 21.94 0.46 3.44
N GLU A 218 22.33 -0.70 3.95
CA GLU A 218 21.63 -1.98 3.73
C GLU A 218 20.16 -1.92 4.18
N SER A 219 19.89 -1.22 5.28
CA SER A 219 18.54 -0.98 5.83
C SER A 219 17.60 -0.24 4.87
N LEU A 220 18.14 0.60 3.98
CA LEU A 220 17.39 1.41 3.01
C LEU A 220 17.56 0.93 1.57
N LYS A 221 18.06 -0.29 1.34
CA LYS A 221 18.29 -0.81 -0.02
C LYS A 221 17.05 -0.81 -0.91
N PHE A 222 15.87 -1.00 -0.32
CA PHE A 222 14.60 -1.00 -1.04
C PHE A 222 13.88 0.36 -1.00
N LEU A 223 14.41 1.36 -0.31
CA LEU A 223 13.80 2.68 -0.23
C LEU A 223 13.64 3.33 -1.63
N PRO A 224 14.65 3.28 -2.53
CA PRO A 224 14.48 3.81 -3.89
C PRO A 224 13.39 3.08 -4.69
N LEU A 225 13.28 1.76 -4.55
CA LEU A 225 12.28 0.94 -5.24
C LEU A 225 10.87 1.30 -4.78
N TYR A 226 10.64 1.36 -3.46
CA TYR A 226 9.33 1.79 -2.93
C TYR A 226 9.04 3.27 -3.23
N GLY A 227 10.07 4.12 -3.30
CA GLY A 227 9.93 5.51 -3.75
C GLY A 227 9.41 5.60 -5.19
N LEU A 228 9.96 4.80 -6.11
CA LEU A 228 9.49 4.70 -7.49
C LEU A 228 8.05 4.18 -7.55
N ALA A 229 7.78 3.07 -6.85
CA ALA A 229 6.46 2.47 -6.77
C ALA A 229 5.40 3.46 -6.25
N LEU A 230 5.74 4.25 -5.22
CA LEU A 230 4.89 5.31 -4.72
C LEU A 230 4.65 6.39 -5.79
N CYS A 231 5.68 6.85 -6.50
CA CYS A 231 5.54 7.82 -7.59
C CYS A 231 4.68 7.30 -8.77
N LYS A 232 4.65 5.98 -8.99
CA LYS A 232 3.82 5.31 -10.02
C LYS A 232 2.42 4.91 -9.53
N SER A 233 2.16 4.99 -8.23
CA SER A 233 0.86 4.62 -7.65
C SER A 233 -0.28 5.52 -8.12
N THR A 234 -1.51 5.00 -8.14
CA THR A 234 -2.71 5.70 -8.62
C THR A 234 -2.88 7.14 -8.10
N PRO A 235 -2.61 7.45 -6.81
CA PRO A 235 -2.75 8.82 -6.31
C PRO A 235 -1.75 9.82 -6.92
N LEU A 236 -0.55 9.37 -7.30
CA LEU A 236 0.58 10.22 -7.69
C LEU A 236 0.98 10.10 -9.16
N ARG A 237 0.57 9.03 -9.86
CA ARG A 237 0.80 8.89 -11.30
C ARG A 237 0.13 10.03 -12.04
N GLY A 238 0.74 10.47 -13.13
CA GLY A 238 0.18 11.49 -14.01
C GLY A 238 0.76 11.36 -15.41
N GLY A 239 0.11 11.95 -16.40
CA GLY A 239 0.49 11.86 -17.81
C GLY A 239 -0.70 11.43 -18.69
N TYR A 240 -0.40 10.80 -19.83
CA TYR A 240 -1.41 10.40 -20.84
C TYR A 240 -2.23 9.17 -20.41
N ALA A 241 -1.69 8.31 -19.55
CA ALA A 241 -2.37 7.13 -18.99
C ALA A 241 -2.85 7.41 -17.55
N ASP A 242 -3.65 8.45 -17.38
CA ASP A 242 -4.03 8.93 -16.06
C ASP A 242 -5.21 8.17 -15.44
N ALA A 243 -5.23 8.10 -14.10
CA ALA A 243 -6.40 7.59 -13.38
C ALA A 243 -7.56 8.58 -13.46
N GLN A 244 -8.80 8.09 -13.42
CA GLN A 244 -9.96 8.97 -13.22
C GLN A 244 -9.84 9.69 -11.87
N LEU A 245 -10.37 10.91 -11.79
CA LEU A 245 -10.24 11.76 -10.59
C LEU A 245 -10.78 11.05 -9.33
N ASP A 246 -11.95 10.42 -9.43
CA ASP A 246 -12.56 9.70 -8.30
C ASP A 246 -11.74 8.49 -7.87
N GLU A 247 -11.18 7.74 -8.84
CA GLU A 247 -10.30 6.60 -8.57
C GLU A 247 -9.02 7.06 -7.84
N ARG A 248 -8.43 8.17 -8.29
CA ARG A 248 -7.27 8.79 -7.66
C ARG A 248 -7.56 9.17 -6.21
N CYS A 249 -8.67 9.88 -5.97
CA CYS A 249 -9.06 10.30 -4.64
C CYS A 249 -9.35 9.11 -3.73
N ALA A 250 -10.09 8.11 -4.20
CA ALA A 250 -10.38 6.89 -3.44
C ALA A 250 -9.10 6.13 -3.05
N ALA A 251 -8.16 5.98 -3.99
CA ALA A 251 -6.86 5.37 -3.71
C ALA A 251 -6.05 6.19 -2.69
N GLY A 252 -6.07 7.52 -2.79
CA GLY A 252 -5.42 8.42 -1.86
C GLY A 252 -5.96 8.27 -0.44
N TYR A 253 -7.28 8.33 -0.26
CA TYR A 253 -7.92 8.13 1.05
C TYR A 253 -7.62 6.74 1.65
N THR A 254 -7.56 5.70 0.81
CA THR A 254 -7.20 4.36 1.27
C THR A 254 -5.75 4.30 1.73
N MET A 255 -4.81 4.83 0.94
CA MET A 255 -3.38 4.82 1.29
C MET A 255 -3.05 5.65 2.55
N MET A 256 -3.87 6.65 2.88
CA MET A 256 -3.73 7.44 4.12
C MET A 256 -3.97 6.64 5.40
N THR A 257 -4.72 5.53 5.33
CA THR A 257 -5.11 4.73 6.49
C THR A 257 -4.45 3.35 6.54
N LEU A 258 -3.81 2.90 5.47
CA LEU A 258 -3.24 1.55 5.42
C LEU A 258 -2.12 1.33 6.46
N PRO A 259 -2.11 0.15 7.12
CA PRO A 259 -0.97 -0.33 7.89
C PRO A 259 0.25 -0.54 6.99
N VAL A 260 1.45 -0.43 7.58
CA VAL A 260 2.73 -0.52 6.84
C VAL A 260 2.79 -1.77 5.95
N LYS A 261 2.46 -2.94 6.49
CA LYS A 261 2.46 -4.21 5.75
C LYS A 261 1.58 -4.15 4.49
N ASN A 262 0.36 -3.63 4.62
CA ASN A 262 -0.62 -3.58 3.53
C ASN A 262 -0.22 -2.53 2.49
N LEU A 263 0.30 -1.39 2.94
CA LEU A 263 0.80 -0.35 2.05
C LEU A 263 1.99 -0.83 1.22
N LEU A 264 2.97 -1.51 1.83
CA LEU A 264 4.11 -2.07 1.10
C LEU A 264 3.66 -3.11 0.08
N LYS A 265 2.69 -3.97 0.44
CA LYS A 265 2.09 -4.94 -0.48
C LYS A 265 1.32 -4.27 -1.62
N LEU A 266 0.67 -3.13 -1.39
CA LEU A 266 -0.01 -2.36 -2.43
C LEU A 266 0.99 -1.69 -3.39
N LEU A 267 2.10 -1.15 -2.86
CA LEU A 267 3.12 -0.47 -3.65
C LEU A 267 3.98 -1.43 -4.45
N TYR A 268 4.42 -2.54 -3.85
CA TYR A 268 5.17 -3.60 -4.53
C TYR A 268 4.44 -4.95 -4.33
N PRO A 269 3.45 -5.24 -5.18
CA PRO A 269 2.65 -6.47 -5.12
C PRO A 269 3.44 -7.75 -5.34
N ASN A 270 2.84 -8.86 -4.94
CA ASN A 270 3.42 -10.18 -5.17
C ASN A 270 3.05 -10.66 -6.57
N LEU A 271 4.04 -10.93 -7.42
CA LEU A 271 3.86 -11.67 -8.67
C LEU A 271 4.35 -13.11 -8.47
N ILE A 272 3.47 -14.09 -8.70
CA ILE A 272 3.74 -15.50 -8.44
C ILE A 272 3.31 -16.33 -9.64
N ARG A 273 4.22 -17.16 -10.15
CA ARG A 273 3.91 -18.16 -11.19
C ARG A 273 3.31 -19.41 -10.53
N ILE A 274 2.20 -19.91 -11.06
CA ILE A 274 1.40 -20.97 -10.43
C ILE A 274 1.17 -22.21 -11.30
N ASP A 275 1.41 -22.15 -12.63
CA ASP A 275 1.18 -23.29 -13.54
C ASP A 275 1.94 -24.55 -13.13
N GLU A 276 3.21 -24.42 -12.76
CA GLU A 276 4.05 -25.55 -12.33
C GLU A 276 3.49 -26.24 -11.08
N TYR A 277 2.87 -25.47 -10.19
CA TYR A 277 2.27 -26.00 -8.96
C TYR A 277 0.94 -26.70 -9.23
N LEU A 278 0.12 -26.12 -10.10
CA LEU A 278 -1.19 -26.67 -10.46
C LEU A 278 -1.09 -28.05 -11.13
N LEU A 279 -0.02 -28.30 -11.89
CA LEU A 279 0.23 -29.56 -12.59
C LEU A 279 0.73 -30.69 -11.67
N LYS A 280 1.27 -30.39 -10.48
CA LYS A 280 1.82 -31.40 -9.57
C LYS A 280 0.70 -32.14 -8.81
N ALA A 281 0.71 -33.47 -8.85
CA ALA A 281 -0.35 -34.33 -8.30
C ALA A 281 -0.49 -34.29 -6.76
N SER A 282 0.56 -33.94 -6.01
CA SER A 282 0.46 -33.82 -4.54
C SER A 282 1.47 -32.81 -3.99
N PRO A 283 1.02 -31.69 -3.39
CA PRO A 283 1.92 -30.79 -2.71
C PRO A 283 2.22 -31.35 -1.32
N LEU A 284 3.43 -31.89 -1.13
CA LEU A 284 3.98 -32.04 0.22
C LEU A 284 3.90 -30.68 0.94
N ALA A 285 3.53 -30.66 2.22
CA ALA A 285 3.32 -29.42 2.98
C ALA A 285 4.51 -28.43 2.91
N ASN A 286 5.73 -28.95 2.71
CA ASN A 286 6.96 -28.16 2.52
C ASN A 286 7.08 -27.48 1.14
N GLU A 287 6.39 -27.93 0.10
CA GLU A 287 6.42 -27.31 -1.23
C GLU A 287 5.51 -26.07 -1.35
N PHE A 288 4.54 -25.92 -0.44
CA PHE A 288 3.76 -24.67 -0.36
C PHE A 288 4.66 -23.46 -0.12
N ASN A 289 5.79 -23.61 0.59
CA ASN A 289 6.77 -22.56 0.81
C ASN A 289 7.46 -22.11 -0.51
N ASN A 290 7.55 -22.97 -1.52
CA ASN A 290 8.09 -22.61 -2.84
C ASN A 290 7.13 -21.77 -3.69
N ILE A 291 5.80 -21.85 -3.45
CA ILE A 291 4.80 -20.97 -4.11
C ILE A 291 5.07 -19.49 -3.76
N TRP A 292 5.73 -19.22 -2.63
CA TRP A 292 6.03 -17.86 -2.20
C TRP A 292 7.26 -17.24 -2.87
N LYS A 293 7.82 -17.88 -3.91
CA LYS A 293 8.87 -17.25 -4.71
C LYS A 293 8.27 -16.10 -5.52
N ARG A 294 8.36 -14.91 -4.94
CA ARG A 294 7.97 -13.65 -5.56
C ARG A 294 8.91 -13.34 -6.72
N LEU A 295 8.33 -13.08 -7.87
CA LEU A 295 9.05 -12.61 -9.05
C LEU A 295 9.14 -11.09 -9.04
N PRO A 296 10.19 -10.52 -9.65
CA PRO A 296 10.28 -9.08 -9.90
C PRO A 296 9.07 -8.57 -10.68
N LEU A 297 8.71 -7.30 -10.46
CA LEU A 297 7.59 -6.66 -11.14
C LEU A 297 8.05 -6.04 -12.45
N ALA A 298 8.49 -6.90 -13.36
CA ALA A 298 8.99 -6.58 -14.69
C ALA A 298 8.35 -7.48 -15.76
N VAL A 299 8.15 -6.97 -16.98
CA VAL A 299 7.58 -7.71 -18.14
C VAL A 299 8.43 -8.93 -18.44
N GLU A 300 9.75 -8.84 -18.27
CA GLU A 300 10.69 -9.94 -18.46
C GLU A 300 10.41 -11.15 -17.54
N SER A 301 9.70 -10.94 -16.43
CA SER A 301 9.30 -12.02 -15.51
C SER A 301 8.07 -12.82 -16.00
N LEU A 302 7.36 -12.31 -17.01
CA LEU A 302 6.17 -12.94 -17.58
C LEU A 302 6.56 -13.81 -18.79
N ASP A 303 6.35 -15.12 -18.67
CA ASP A 303 6.47 -16.08 -19.79
C ASP A 303 5.09 -16.27 -20.43
N SER A 304 5.02 -16.15 -21.76
CA SER A 304 3.81 -16.38 -22.54
C SER A 304 3.20 -17.79 -22.37
N ARG A 305 3.93 -18.75 -21.81
CA ARG A 305 3.45 -20.11 -21.50
C ARG A 305 2.97 -20.28 -20.07
N GLY A 306 3.16 -19.29 -19.20
CA GLY A 306 2.89 -19.39 -17.78
C GLY A 306 1.50 -18.89 -17.37
N LEU A 307 1.13 -19.23 -16.13
CA LEU A 307 -0.04 -18.71 -15.44
C LEU A 307 0.42 -18.01 -14.16
N TYR A 308 -0.01 -16.77 -13.98
CA TYR A 308 0.50 -15.92 -12.90
C TYR A 308 -0.64 -15.36 -12.05
N ILE A 309 -0.39 -15.23 -10.74
CA ILE A 309 -1.20 -14.44 -9.82
C ILE A 309 -0.40 -13.20 -9.45
N TYR A 310 -1.01 -12.05 -9.67
CA TYR A 310 -0.58 -10.77 -9.13
C TYR A 310 -1.50 -10.37 -7.98
N ASP A 311 -0.92 -10.13 -6.80
CA ASP A 311 -1.63 -9.87 -5.54
C ASP A 311 -1.13 -8.59 -4.89
N ASN A 312 -1.95 -7.53 -4.97
CA ASN A 312 -1.68 -6.22 -4.35
C ASN A 312 -2.41 -6.02 -3.01
N GLY A 313 -3.07 -7.06 -2.48
CA GLY A 313 -3.88 -6.99 -1.26
C GLY A 313 -5.30 -6.43 -1.43
N PHE A 314 -5.66 -5.88 -2.58
CA PHE A 314 -7.02 -5.39 -2.90
C PHE A 314 -7.67 -6.12 -4.06
N ARG A 315 -6.88 -6.74 -4.93
CA ARG A 315 -7.33 -7.57 -6.04
C ARG A 315 -6.30 -8.64 -6.35
N PHE A 316 -6.78 -9.73 -6.93
CA PHE A 316 -5.96 -10.74 -7.59
C PHE A 316 -6.12 -10.57 -9.10
N VAL A 317 -5.03 -10.35 -9.80
CA VAL A 317 -5.03 -10.42 -11.27
C VAL A 317 -4.45 -11.78 -11.66
N ILE A 318 -5.27 -12.62 -12.29
CA ILE A 318 -4.87 -13.93 -12.78
C ILE A 318 -4.57 -13.77 -14.26
N TRP A 319 -3.29 -13.80 -14.59
CA TRP A 319 -2.81 -13.55 -15.94
C TRP A 319 -2.50 -14.86 -16.66
N PHE A 320 -3.11 -15.03 -17.83
CA PHE A 320 -2.98 -16.19 -18.70
C PHE A 320 -2.09 -15.85 -19.88
N GLY A 321 -0.95 -16.51 -19.98
CA GLY A 321 -0.07 -16.40 -21.13
C GLY A 321 -0.75 -16.86 -22.43
N ARG A 322 -0.41 -16.22 -23.55
CA ARG A 322 -1.01 -16.52 -24.87
C ARG A 322 -0.73 -17.94 -25.35
N MET A 323 0.40 -18.50 -24.94
CA MET A 323 0.87 -19.85 -25.26
C MET A 323 0.68 -20.83 -24.09
N LEU A 324 -0.13 -20.48 -23.08
CA LEU A 324 -0.49 -21.40 -22.00
C LEU A 324 -1.25 -22.60 -22.59
N SER A 325 -0.99 -23.80 -22.05
CA SER A 325 -1.69 -25.01 -22.49
C SER A 325 -3.21 -24.82 -22.39
N PRO A 326 -3.97 -25.06 -23.49
CA PRO A 326 -5.43 -24.99 -23.47
C PRO A 326 -6.04 -25.91 -22.41
N ASP A 327 -5.40 -27.03 -22.07
CA ASP A 327 -5.89 -27.97 -21.05
C ASP A 327 -5.92 -27.32 -19.66
N ILE A 328 -4.89 -26.55 -19.32
CA ILE A 328 -4.84 -25.82 -18.04
C ILE A 328 -5.97 -24.80 -17.99
N ALA A 329 -6.12 -24.04 -19.07
CA ALA A 329 -7.13 -22.99 -19.13
C ALA A 329 -8.56 -23.56 -19.18
N MET A 330 -8.80 -24.69 -19.85
CA MET A 330 -10.08 -25.40 -19.86
C MET A 330 -10.40 -26.00 -18.49
N ASN A 331 -9.42 -26.57 -17.78
CA ASN A 331 -9.65 -27.06 -16.41
C ASN A 331 -10.02 -25.92 -15.45
N LEU A 332 -9.43 -24.73 -15.61
CA LEU A 332 -9.71 -23.58 -14.76
C LEU A 332 -10.97 -22.80 -15.16
N LEU A 333 -11.17 -22.57 -16.47
CA LEU A 333 -12.17 -21.66 -17.06
C LEU A 333 -13.18 -22.32 -18.00
N GLY A 334 -13.00 -23.59 -18.38
CA GLY A 334 -14.10 -24.43 -18.90
C GLY A 334 -14.66 -23.86 -20.19
N GLU A 335 -15.98 -23.90 -20.38
CA GLU A 335 -16.60 -23.29 -21.57
C GLU A 335 -16.34 -21.77 -21.64
N ASP A 336 -16.11 -21.11 -20.50
CA ASP A 336 -15.79 -19.68 -20.43
C ASP A 336 -14.36 -19.36 -20.93
N PHE A 337 -13.50 -20.35 -21.16
CA PHE A 337 -12.13 -20.14 -21.68
C PHE A 337 -12.11 -19.39 -23.01
N ALA A 338 -13.10 -19.64 -23.87
CA ALA A 338 -13.20 -18.99 -25.18
C ALA A 338 -13.89 -17.61 -25.12
N THR A 339 -14.44 -17.23 -23.95
CA THR A 339 -15.22 -16.00 -23.79
C THR A 339 -14.35 -14.81 -23.36
N ASP A 340 -14.94 -13.62 -23.36
CA ASP A 340 -14.33 -12.40 -22.84
C ASP A 340 -14.17 -12.50 -21.32
N TYR A 341 -12.91 -12.47 -20.86
CA TYR A 341 -12.52 -12.63 -19.46
C TYR A 341 -13.06 -11.53 -18.54
N SER A 342 -13.46 -10.38 -19.08
CA SER A 342 -14.10 -9.31 -18.30
C SER A 342 -15.43 -9.72 -17.67
N ARG A 343 -16.10 -10.74 -18.22
CA ARG A 343 -17.42 -11.22 -17.77
C ARG A 343 -17.35 -12.51 -16.96
N VAL A 344 -16.16 -13.11 -16.87
CA VAL A 344 -15.97 -14.42 -16.25
C VAL A 344 -15.69 -14.25 -14.76
N SER A 345 -16.57 -14.79 -13.93
CA SER A 345 -16.34 -14.90 -12.49
C SER A 345 -15.66 -16.23 -12.19
N LEU A 346 -14.49 -16.18 -11.53
CA LEU A 346 -13.79 -17.41 -11.14
C LEU A 346 -14.62 -18.18 -10.10
N CYS A 347 -14.98 -19.41 -10.43
CA CYS A 347 -15.72 -20.32 -9.55
C CYS A 347 -14.96 -21.63 -9.39
N GLU A 348 -15.13 -22.27 -8.23
CA GLU A 348 -14.64 -23.62 -7.99
C GLU A 348 -15.39 -24.61 -8.89
N ARG A 349 -14.66 -25.59 -9.43
CA ARG A 349 -15.22 -26.62 -10.30
C ARG A 349 -14.80 -28.01 -9.87
N ASP A 350 -15.47 -29.02 -10.41
CA ASP A 350 -15.27 -30.44 -10.14
C ASP A 350 -13.99 -31.01 -10.77
N ASN A 351 -12.86 -30.30 -10.62
CA ASN A 351 -11.55 -30.77 -10.99
C ASN A 351 -10.50 -30.37 -9.93
N GLU A 352 -9.42 -31.14 -9.87
CA GLU A 352 -8.39 -30.95 -8.85
C GLU A 352 -7.63 -29.63 -9.01
N MET A 353 -7.43 -29.18 -10.26
CA MET A 353 -6.68 -27.97 -10.58
C MET A 353 -7.41 -26.70 -10.11
N SER A 354 -8.71 -26.60 -10.37
CA SER A 354 -9.58 -25.53 -9.89
C SER A 354 -9.63 -25.52 -8.36
N ARG A 355 -9.81 -26.68 -7.71
CA ARG A 355 -9.74 -26.80 -6.25
C ARG A 355 -8.42 -26.32 -5.67
N LYS A 356 -7.28 -26.65 -6.30
CA LYS A 356 -5.95 -26.15 -5.91
C LYS A 356 -5.85 -24.62 -6.04
N LEU A 357 -6.27 -24.05 -7.16
CA LEU A 357 -6.25 -22.60 -7.38
C LEU A 357 -7.12 -21.88 -6.33
N MET A 358 -8.34 -22.35 -6.11
CA MET A 358 -9.24 -21.76 -5.11
C MET A 358 -8.69 -21.89 -3.69
N GLY A 359 -8.03 -23.01 -3.38
CA GLY A 359 -7.30 -23.20 -2.12
C GLY A 359 -6.15 -22.19 -1.92
N ILE A 360 -5.38 -21.89 -2.97
CA ILE A 360 -4.33 -20.86 -2.93
C ILE A 360 -4.94 -19.49 -2.67
N LEU A 361 -5.96 -19.11 -3.45
CA LEU A 361 -6.62 -17.81 -3.33
C LEU A 361 -7.26 -17.61 -1.95
N LYS A 362 -7.86 -18.68 -1.39
CA LYS A 362 -8.40 -18.67 -0.03
C LYS A 362 -7.31 -18.41 1.01
N ARG A 363 -6.16 -19.09 0.92
CA ARG A 363 -5.03 -18.86 1.84
C ARG A 363 -4.48 -17.44 1.74
N PHE A 364 -4.39 -16.88 0.54
CA PHE A 364 -3.99 -15.48 0.37
C PHE A 364 -4.97 -14.52 1.02
N ARG A 365 -6.29 -14.75 0.90
CA ARG A 365 -7.32 -13.97 1.60
C ARG A 365 -7.23 -14.08 3.12
N GLU A 366 -6.99 -15.29 3.64
CA GLU A 366 -6.81 -15.52 5.08
C GLU A 366 -5.60 -14.76 5.65
N SER A 367 -4.56 -14.54 4.85
CA SER A 367 -3.38 -13.76 5.26
C SER A 367 -3.61 -12.25 5.39
N GLY A 368 -4.71 -11.73 4.84
CA GLY A 368 -5.04 -10.31 4.77
C GLY A 368 -6.55 -10.05 4.74
N PRO A 369 -7.28 -10.29 5.84
CA PRO A 369 -8.75 -10.27 5.86
C PRO A 369 -9.36 -8.86 5.79
N SER A 370 -8.55 -7.80 5.98
CA SER A 370 -9.00 -6.40 6.03
C SER A 370 -9.68 -5.93 4.74
N ASN A 371 -9.30 -6.50 3.59
CA ASN A 371 -9.86 -6.16 2.28
C ASN A 371 -10.22 -7.43 1.53
N TYR A 372 -11.20 -7.35 0.63
CA TYR A 372 -11.54 -8.47 -0.23
C TYR A 372 -10.81 -8.37 -1.57
N GLN A 373 -9.93 -9.33 -1.85
CA GLN A 373 -9.23 -9.41 -3.13
C GLN A 373 -10.15 -9.97 -4.21
N LEU A 374 -10.75 -9.06 -4.98
CA LEU A 374 -11.53 -9.39 -6.18
C LEU A 374 -10.63 -10.05 -7.23
N CYS A 375 -11.10 -11.15 -7.84
CA CYS A 375 -10.36 -11.83 -8.90
C CYS A 375 -10.69 -11.22 -10.26
N ASP A 376 -9.69 -10.69 -10.93
CA ASP A 376 -9.73 -10.24 -12.31
C ASP A 376 -8.95 -11.22 -13.18
N LEU A 377 -9.59 -11.77 -14.20
CA LEU A 377 -8.91 -12.58 -15.21
C LEU A 377 -8.38 -11.68 -16.33
N VAL A 378 -7.19 -11.98 -16.83
CA VAL A 378 -6.53 -11.24 -17.92
C VAL A 378 -5.83 -12.21 -18.85
N ARG A 379 -6.05 -12.08 -20.15
CA ARG A 379 -5.30 -12.82 -21.17
C ARG A 379 -4.21 -11.96 -21.80
N GLN A 380 -3.05 -12.56 -22.08
CA GLN A 380 -1.97 -11.86 -22.79
C GLN A 380 -2.42 -11.38 -24.17
N GLY A 381 -2.25 -10.08 -24.45
CA GLY A 381 -2.70 -9.40 -25.66
C GLY A 381 -4.10 -8.78 -25.57
N GLU A 382 -4.82 -8.96 -24.45
CA GLU A 382 -6.15 -8.39 -24.21
C GLU A 382 -6.06 -6.90 -23.81
N GLN A 383 -5.83 -6.03 -24.78
CA GLN A 383 -5.76 -4.58 -24.55
C GLN A 383 -7.15 -3.93 -24.62
N PRO A 384 -7.47 -2.93 -23.78
CA PRO A 384 -6.58 -2.25 -22.82
C PRO A 384 -6.53 -2.92 -21.42
N ARG A 385 -7.24 -4.03 -21.20
CA ARG A 385 -7.41 -4.67 -19.89
C ARG A 385 -6.08 -5.13 -19.28
N GLU A 386 -5.25 -5.81 -20.06
CA GLU A 386 -3.91 -6.25 -19.66
C GLU A 386 -3.02 -5.04 -19.31
N GLY A 387 -3.04 -4.00 -20.14
CA GLY A 387 -2.32 -2.76 -19.90
C GLY A 387 -2.68 -2.12 -18.57
N PHE A 388 -3.97 -1.97 -18.29
CA PHE A 388 -4.46 -1.29 -17.09
C PHE A 388 -4.33 -2.10 -15.81
N LEU A 389 -4.66 -3.40 -15.84
CA LEU A 389 -4.70 -4.24 -14.65
C LEU A 389 -3.32 -4.80 -14.25
N LEU A 390 -2.45 -5.09 -15.22
CA LEU A 390 -1.16 -5.72 -14.94
C LEU A 390 0.02 -4.85 -15.37
N LEU A 391 0.17 -4.56 -16.67
CA LEU A 391 1.42 -4.00 -17.21
C LEU A 391 1.74 -2.62 -16.61
N ALA A 392 0.74 -1.76 -16.43
CA ALA A 392 0.92 -0.46 -15.79
C ALA A 392 1.36 -0.54 -14.32
N ASN A 393 1.18 -1.69 -13.68
CA ASN A 393 1.55 -1.93 -12.29
C ASN A 393 2.82 -2.79 -12.15
N LEU A 394 3.49 -3.13 -13.26
CA LEU A 394 4.85 -3.69 -13.26
C LEU A 394 5.83 -2.53 -13.03
N VAL A 395 6.02 -2.20 -11.75
CA VAL A 395 6.66 -0.94 -11.32
C VAL A 395 8.10 -0.77 -11.76
N GLU A 396 8.79 -1.86 -12.12
CA GLU A 396 10.19 -1.80 -12.56
C GLU A 396 10.32 -1.36 -14.02
N ASP A 397 9.28 -1.56 -14.82
CA ASP A 397 9.30 -1.23 -16.25
C ASP A 397 8.96 0.23 -16.54
N GLN A 398 9.37 0.68 -17.72
CA GLN A 398 8.99 1.97 -18.27
C GLN A 398 7.55 1.90 -18.81
N VAL A 399 6.62 2.66 -18.23
CA VAL A 399 5.22 2.70 -18.71
C VAL A 399 4.73 4.13 -18.84
N GLY A 400 4.08 4.45 -19.97
CA GLY A 400 3.37 5.72 -20.14
C GLY A 400 4.22 6.99 -19.96
N GLY A 401 5.52 6.92 -20.29
CA GLY A 401 6.47 8.03 -20.11
C GLY A 401 7.07 8.16 -18.70
N THR A 402 6.71 7.28 -17.77
CA THR A 402 7.38 7.18 -16.45
C THR A 402 8.70 6.41 -16.56
N THR A 403 9.66 6.67 -15.68
CA THR A 403 10.99 6.04 -15.71
C THR A 403 10.96 4.58 -15.24
N GLY A 404 11.77 3.72 -15.87
CA GLY A 404 12.03 2.37 -15.36
C GLY A 404 12.91 2.41 -14.10
N TYR A 405 13.02 1.27 -13.40
CA TYR A 405 13.80 1.20 -12.16
C TYR A 405 15.28 1.51 -12.37
N VAL A 406 15.87 1.03 -13.47
CA VAL A 406 17.28 1.30 -13.81
C VAL A 406 17.52 2.80 -14.01
N ASP A 407 16.68 3.46 -14.82
CA ASP A 407 16.78 4.91 -15.07
C ASP A 407 16.56 5.72 -13.80
N TRP A 408 15.61 5.30 -12.96
CA TRP A 408 15.33 5.92 -11.67
C TRP A 408 16.55 5.88 -10.74
N ILE A 409 17.21 4.73 -10.63
CA ILE A 409 18.43 4.57 -9.83
C ILE A 409 19.56 5.43 -10.40
N LEU A 410 19.75 5.44 -11.73
CA LEU A 410 20.75 6.29 -12.37
C LEU A 410 20.49 7.79 -12.11
N GLN A 411 19.22 8.21 -12.15
CA GLN A 411 18.82 9.58 -11.84
C GLN A 411 19.11 9.93 -10.38
N ILE A 412 18.73 9.07 -9.43
CA ILE A 412 19.06 9.26 -8.01
C ILE A 412 20.58 9.34 -7.83
N HIS A 413 21.33 8.44 -8.46
CA HIS A 413 22.80 8.41 -8.35
C HIS A 413 23.43 9.71 -8.85
N ARG A 414 23.01 10.23 -10.01
CA ARG A 414 23.46 11.52 -10.55
C ARG A 414 23.15 12.67 -9.58
N GLN A 415 21.94 12.72 -9.02
CA GLN A 415 21.56 13.79 -8.08
C GLN A 415 22.29 13.70 -6.72
N VAL A 416 22.63 12.48 -6.28
CA VAL A 416 23.49 12.27 -5.10
C VAL A 416 24.91 12.79 -5.36
N GLN A 417 25.39 12.75 -6.62
CA GLN A 417 26.71 13.26 -7.00
C GLN A 417 26.75 14.77 -7.27
N GLN A 418 25.72 15.36 -7.89
CA GLN A 418 25.72 16.74 -8.41
C GLN A 418 25.82 17.85 -7.35
N ASN A 419 25.50 17.57 -6.08
CA ASN A 419 25.60 18.55 -5.00
C ASN A 419 26.56 18.06 -3.89
N ALA A 420 27.65 17.40 -4.30
CA ALA A 420 28.73 16.98 -3.40
C ALA A 420 29.86 18.00 -3.39
#